data_AF-A0A3B9HQG4-F1
#
_entry.id   AF-A0A3B9HQG4-F1
#
_cell.length_a   1.000
_cell.length_b   1.000
_cell.length_c   1.000
_cell.angle_alpha   90.00
_cell.angle_beta   90.00
_cell.angle_gamma   90.00
#
_symmetry.space_group_name_H-M   'P 1'
#
loop_
_entity.id
_entity.type
_entity.pdbx_description
1 polymer ?
#
loop_
_entity_poly.entity_id
_entity_poly.type
_entity_poly.pdbx_seq_one_letter_code
_entity_poly.pdbx_strand_id
1 'polypeptide(L)'
;KASVNNEQNAIGIEGSEGYRVLVKQIAGLIARRILCWKNPGNAVDAGERFGLIRFGSRTEIYLPLDARIEVRLGQRVYGGSTIVARRS
;
A
#
# COMPACT_ATOMS: atom_id res chain seq x y z
N LYS A 1 -4.99 16.49 21.07
CA LYS A 1 -3.57 16.14 20.85
C LYS A 1 -3.34 14.71 21.32
N ALA A 2 -3.37 13.75 20.40
CA ALA A 2 -3.10 12.33 20.65
C ALA A 2 -2.38 11.72 19.42
N SER A 3 -1.47 12.51 18.82
CA SER A 3 -0.84 12.24 17.53
C SER A 3 0.65 11.94 17.69
N VAL A 4 1.00 11.01 18.58
CA VAL A 4 2.40 10.60 18.75
C VAL A 4 2.47 9.09 18.60
N ASN A 5 3.00 8.66 17.44
CA ASN A 5 3.26 7.28 17.01
C ASN A 5 2.07 6.40 16.61
N ASN A 6 1.34 6.78 15.54
CA ASN A 6 0.75 5.73 14.70
C ASN A 6 1.89 5.06 13.92
N GLU A 7 2.06 3.75 14.10
CA GLU A 7 3.06 2.96 13.38
C GLU A 7 2.86 3.08 11.87
N GLN A 8 3.97 3.17 11.13
CA GLN A 8 3.98 3.29 9.68
C GLN A 8 4.94 2.28 9.09
N ASN A 9 4.56 1.68 7.97
CA ASN A 9 5.38 0.80 7.19
C ASN A 9 5.32 1.24 5.73
N ALA A 10 6.46 1.32 5.06
CA ALA A 10 6.56 1.75 3.67
C ALA A 10 7.32 0.70 2.87
N ILE A 11 6.71 0.20 1.80
CA ILE A 11 7.28 -0.84 0.95
C ILE A 11 7.35 -0.31 -0.47
N GLY A 12 8.58 -0.20 -0.98
CA GLY A 12 8.83 0.04 -2.40
C GLY A 12 8.74 -1.28 -3.16
N ILE A 13 7.95 -1.29 -4.23
CA ILE A 13 7.81 -2.42 -5.14
C ILE A 13 8.37 -1.96 -6.49
N GLU A 14 9.39 -2.67 -6.96
CA GLU A 14 9.94 -2.49 -8.30
C GLU A 14 9.37 -3.57 -9.22
N GLY A 15 8.66 -3.14 -10.25
CA GLY A 15 8.19 -3.98 -11.34
C GLY A 15 9.19 -4.02 -12.50
N SER A 16 8.76 -4.60 -13.61
CA SER A 16 9.54 -4.58 -14.85
C SER A 16 9.81 -3.16 -15.33
N GLU A 17 10.92 -2.98 -16.06
CA GLU A 17 11.22 -1.74 -16.78
C GLU A 17 11.37 -0.52 -15.84
N GLY A 18 11.75 -0.75 -14.57
CA GLY A 18 12.00 0.31 -13.59
C GLY A 18 10.73 0.98 -13.06
N TYR A 19 9.54 0.42 -13.34
CA TYR A 19 8.29 0.95 -12.80
C TYR A 19 8.23 0.72 -11.29
N ARG A 20 8.07 1.81 -10.52
CA ARG A 20 8.15 1.77 -9.06
C ARG A 20 6.87 2.27 -8.42
N VAL A 21 6.38 1.53 -7.43
CA VAL A 21 5.23 1.90 -6.61
C VAL A 21 5.65 1.90 -5.16
N LEU A 22 5.19 2.87 -4.38
CA LEU A 22 5.36 2.87 -2.93
C LEU A 22 3.99 2.64 -2.28
N VAL A 23 3.92 1.64 -1.41
CA VAL A 23 2.74 1.42 -0.56
C VAL A 23 3.10 1.78 0.88
N LYS A 24 2.38 2.74 1.44
CA LYS A 24 2.53 3.17 2.83
C LYS A 24 1.31 2.75 3.63
N GLN A 25 1.55 1.94 4.65
CA GLN A 25 0.56 1.49 5.62
C GLN A 25 0.69 2.34 6.87
N ILE A 26 -0.43 2.88 7.35
CA ILE A 26 -0.49 3.73 8.54
C ILE A 26 -1.52 3.12 9.48
N ALA A 27 -1.05 2.63 10.62
CA ALA A 27 -1.89 2.09 11.68
C ALA A 27 -2.83 3.19 12.20
N GLY A 28 -4.06 2.82 12.60
CA GLY A 28 -4.99 3.71 13.27
C GLY A 28 -4.74 3.84 14.77
N LEU A 29 -5.52 4.68 15.45
CA LEU A 29 -5.39 4.96 16.90
C LEU A 29 -5.47 3.71 17.78
N ILE A 30 -6.26 2.71 17.38
CA ILE A 30 -6.44 1.43 18.10
C ILE A 30 -5.39 0.40 17.66
N ALA A 31 -4.88 0.54 16.44
CA ALA A 31 -3.96 -0.41 15.83
C ALA A 31 -2.54 -0.18 16.35
N ARG A 32 -2.04 -1.12 17.13
CA ARG A 32 -0.72 -0.99 17.78
C ARG A 32 0.46 -1.56 16.99
N ARG A 33 0.20 -2.33 15.92
CA ARG A 33 1.25 -2.98 15.11
C ARG A 33 0.87 -3.16 13.64
N ILE A 34 1.85 -2.94 12.76
CA ILE A 34 1.85 -3.36 11.36
C ILE A 34 2.71 -4.63 11.26
N LEU A 35 2.18 -5.65 10.60
CA LEU A 35 2.96 -6.83 10.27
C LEU A 35 3.35 -6.74 8.79
N CYS A 36 4.65 -6.67 8.53
CA CYS A 36 5.20 -6.86 7.18
C CYS A 36 5.87 -8.23 7.15
N TRP A 37 5.50 -9.06 6.17
CA TRP A 37 6.09 -10.39 5.98
C TRP A 37 7.19 -10.40 4.92
N LYS A 38 7.41 -9.28 4.23
CA LYS A 38 8.44 -9.12 3.20
C LYS A 38 9.64 -8.34 3.74
N ASN A 39 10.81 -8.72 3.27
CA ASN A 39 12.06 -8.00 3.44
C ASN A 39 12.53 -7.45 2.08
N PRO A 40 13.42 -6.43 2.07
CA PRO A 40 14.07 -5.97 0.83
C PRO A 40 14.67 -7.13 0.04
N GLY A 41 14.44 -7.13 -1.27
CA GLY A 41 14.89 -8.19 -2.19
C GLY A 41 13.94 -9.40 -2.30
N ASN A 42 12.89 -9.50 -1.48
CA ASN A 42 11.86 -10.52 -1.70
C ASN A 42 10.99 -10.16 -2.91
N ALA A 43 10.69 -11.16 -3.74
CA ALA A 43 9.67 -11.04 -4.77
C ALA A 43 8.26 -10.95 -4.13
N VAL A 44 7.33 -10.34 -4.84
CA VAL A 44 5.91 -10.29 -4.49
C VAL A 44 5.07 -10.53 -5.74
N ASP A 45 4.10 -11.44 -5.64
CA ASP A 45 3.20 -11.74 -6.74
C ASP A 45 1.94 -10.86 -6.71
N ALA A 46 1.29 -10.71 -7.86
CA ALA A 46 0.02 -10.00 -7.94
C ALA A 46 -1.04 -10.67 -7.05
N GLY A 47 -1.67 -9.89 -6.18
CA GLY A 47 -2.66 -10.38 -5.22
C GLY A 47 -2.06 -11.03 -3.95
N GLU A 48 -0.73 -11.18 -3.88
CA GLU A 48 -0.08 -11.70 -2.69
C GLU A 48 -0.21 -10.72 -1.51
N ARG A 49 -0.46 -11.24 -0.32
CA ARG A 49 -0.49 -10.44 0.90
C ARG A 49 0.94 -10.28 1.43
N PHE A 50 1.47 -9.06 1.37
CA PHE A 50 2.79 -8.75 1.95
C PHE A 50 2.73 -8.21 3.39
N GLY A 51 1.54 -7.84 3.88
CA GLY A 51 1.40 -7.34 5.24
C GLY A 51 -0.04 -7.24 5.74
N LEU A 52 -0.19 -6.89 7.01
CA LEU A 52 -1.46 -6.74 7.70
C LEU A 52 -1.43 -5.53 8.65
N ILE A 53 -2.50 -4.73 8.55
CA ILE A 53 -2.83 -3.65 9.48
C ILE A 53 -4.20 -3.93 10.07
N ARG A 54 -4.30 -3.98 11.41
CA ARG A 54 -5.55 -4.27 12.13
C ARG A 54 -6.33 -2.99 12.38
N PHE A 55 -7.67 -3.08 12.43
CA PHE A 55 -8.61 -2.06 12.93
C PHE A 55 -8.39 -0.62 12.48
N GLY A 56 -9.28 -0.10 11.62
CA GLY A 56 -9.40 1.33 11.33
C GLY A 56 -8.08 1.99 10.89
N SER A 57 -7.51 1.51 9.79
CA SER A 57 -6.18 1.91 9.30
C SER A 57 -6.25 2.58 7.93
N ARG A 58 -5.14 3.22 7.51
CA ARG A 58 -5.02 3.86 6.19
C ARG A 58 -3.92 3.18 5.36
N THR A 59 -4.18 3.05 4.06
CA THR A 59 -3.16 2.70 3.07
C THR A 59 -3.07 3.83 2.05
N GLU A 60 -1.86 4.28 1.78
CA GLU A 60 -1.53 5.27 0.75
C GLU A 60 -0.71 4.56 -0.35
N ILE A 61 -1.04 4.81 -1.61
CA ILE A 61 -0.35 4.26 -2.77
C ILE A 61 0.21 5.44 -3.55
N TYR A 62 1.53 5.49 -3.71
CA TYR A 62 2.20 6.49 -4.53
C TYR A 62 2.59 5.84 -5.86
N LEU A 63 2.16 6.49 -6.93
CA LEU A 63 2.31 6.01 -8.29
C LEU A 63 3.23 6.96 -9.08
N PRO A 64 3.89 6.46 -10.13
CA PRO A 64 4.54 7.31 -11.12
C PRO A 64 3.61 8.36 -11.73
N LEU A 65 4.17 9.48 -12.19
CA LEU A 65 3.40 10.61 -12.71
C LEU A 65 2.64 10.29 -14.01
N ASP A 66 3.13 9.32 -14.76
CA ASP A 66 2.52 8.79 -15.98
C ASP A 66 1.47 7.70 -15.71
N ALA A 67 1.22 7.32 -14.45
CA ALA A 67 0.21 6.33 -14.13
C ALA A 67 -1.21 6.86 -14.42
N ARG A 68 -2.00 6.09 -15.17
CA ARG A 68 -3.41 6.37 -15.43
C ARG A 68 -4.26 5.83 -14.28
N ILE A 69 -4.96 6.71 -13.56
CA ILE A 69 -5.85 6.34 -12.45
C ILE A 69 -7.14 5.69 -12.97
N GLU A 70 -7.52 4.54 -12.40
CA GLU A 70 -8.69 3.74 -12.80
C GLU A 70 -9.83 3.75 -11.76
N VAL A 71 -9.64 4.49 -10.66
CA VAL A 71 -10.61 4.62 -9.57
C VAL A 71 -11.03 6.06 -9.35
N ARG A 72 -12.19 6.25 -8.72
CA ARG A 72 -12.74 7.57 -8.38
C ARG A 72 -12.82 7.77 -6.87
N LEU A 73 -12.88 9.03 -6.44
CA LEU A 73 -13.11 9.37 -5.04
C LEU A 73 -14.41 8.73 -4.53
N GLY A 74 -14.36 8.13 -3.34
CA GLY A 74 -15.48 7.42 -2.73
C GLY A 74 -15.74 6.01 -3.28
N GLN A 75 -15.03 5.58 -4.33
CA GLN A 75 -15.16 4.22 -4.86
C GLN A 75 -14.64 3.19 -3.84
N ARG A 76 -15.45 2.16 -3.60
CA ARG A 76 -15.03 1.02 -2.79
C ARG A 76 -14.00 0.18 -3.56
N VAL A 77 -12.86 -0.10 -2.93
CA VAL A 77 -11.79 -0.92 -3.49
C VAL A 77 -11.55 -2.15 -2.63
N TYR A 78 -11.02 -3.21 -3.24
CA TYR A 78 -10.68 -4.47 -2.60
C TYR A 78 -9.22 -4.82 -2.90
N GLY A 79 -8.46 -5.10 -1.84
CA GLY A 79 -7.05 -5.47 -1.95
C GLY A 79 -6.86 -6.74 -2.78
N GLY A 80 -5.87 -6.73 -3.67
CA GLY A 80 -5.53 -7.87 -4.54
C GLY A 80 -6.44 -8.07 -5.75
N SER A 81 -7.49 -7.27 -5.94
CA SER A 81 -8.40 -7.42 -7.10
C SER A 81 -8.80 -6.12 -7.79
N THR A 82 -8.94 -5.01 -7.06
CA THR A 82 -9.29 -3.73 -7.67
C THR A 82 -8.06 -3.09 -8.31
N ILE A 83 -8.13 -2.84 -9.62
CA ILE A 83 -7.10 -2.09 -10.34
C ILE A 83 -7.27 -0.61 -10.00
N VAL A 84 -6.29 -0.03 -9.30
CA VAL A 84 -6.33 1.40 -8.91
C VAL A 84 -5.71 2.31 -9.97
N ALA A 85 -4.76 1.79 -10.74
CA ALA A 85 -4.11 2.50 -11.83
C ALA A 85 -3.51 1.50 -12.83
N ARG A 86 -3.25 1.99 -14.05
CA ARG A 86 -2.47 1.30 -15.07
C ARG A 86 -1.25 2.12 -15.43
N ARG A 87 -0.15 1.43 -15.78
CA ARG A 87 0.95 2.07 -16.48
C ARG A 87 0.44 2.61 -17.82
N SER A 88 0.90 3.79 -18.21
CA SER A 88 0.68 4.32 -19.56
C SER A 88 1.62 3.66 -20.56
#